data_AF-A0A6G3WSJ6-F1
#
_entry.id   AF-A0A6G3WSJ6-F1
#
_cell.length_a   1.000
_cell.length_b   1.000
_cell.length_c   1.000
_cell.angle_alpha   90.00
_cell.angle_beta   90.00
_cell.angle_gamma   90.00
#
_symmetry.space_group_name_H-M   'P 1'
#
loop_
_entity.id
_entity.type
_entity.pdbx_description
1 polymer ?
#
loop_
_entity_poly.entity_id
_entity_poly.type
_entity_poly.pdbx_seq_one_letter_code
_entity_poly.pdbx_strand_id
1 'polypeptide(L)'
;GSVQRNGTTSYFVNVPEGAKTLEVALSALRSGSQTRFVSLHPYGTPVDPTTTTFCYPNYENPANTCRPDARSYKDPQPGVWEIEVEARRTSPLLDNPY
;
A
#
# COMPACT_ATOMS: atom_id res chain seq x y z
N GLY A 1 9.31 3.37 -7.43
CA GLY A 1 9.66 1.99 -7.83
C GLY A 1 8.78 1.56 -8.99
N SER A 2 8.80 0.27 -9.33
CA SER A 2 7.75 -0.31 -10.18
C SER A 2 7.47 -1.74 -9.75
N VAL A 3 6.22 -2.17 -9.88
CA VAL A 3 5.80 -3.54 -9.62
C VAL A 3 5.05 -4.08 -10.83
N GLN A 4 5.33 -5.33 -11.18
CA GLN A 4 4.63 -5.96 -12.29
C GLN A 4 3.19 -6.29 -11.90
N ARG A 5 2.30 -6.29 -12.88
CA ARG A 5 0.92 -6.75 -12.72
C ARG A 5 0.89 -8.12 -12.06
N ASN A 6 0.08 -8.27 -11.02
CA ASN A 6 -0.01 -9.49 -10.20
C ASN A 6 1.30 -9.83 -9.44
N GLY A 7 2.19 -8.86 -9.30
CA GLY A 7 3.39 -8.94 -8.47
C GLY A 7 3.27 -8.06 -7.23
N THR A 8 4.17 -8.31 -6.29
CA THR A 8 4.34 -7.51 -5.08
C THR A 8 5.82 -7.18 -4.88
N THR A 9 6.10 -6.17 -4.07
CA THR A 9 7.44 -5.92 -3.54
C THR A 9 7.34 -5.33 -2.15
N SER A 10 8.25 -5.74 -1.27
CA SER A 10 8.23 -5.35 0.13
C SER A 10 9.30 -4.32 0.43
N TYR A 11 8.93 -3.33 1.24
CA TYR A 11 9.85 -2.35 1.84
C TYR A 11 9.76 -2.45 3.36
N PHE A 12 10.90 -2.47 4.03
CA PHE A 12 10.95 -2.57 5.49
C PHE A 12 11.35 -1.23 6.09
N VAL A 13 10.53 -0.71 7.00
CA VAL A 13 10.71 0.60 7.64
C VAL A 13 10.81 0.39 9.15
N ASN A 14 11.90 0.85 9.75
CA ASN A 14 12.03 0.83 11.20
C ASN A 14 11.34 2.07 11.80
N VAL A 15 10.30 1.85 12.60
CA VAL A 15 9.57 2.89 13.32
C VAL A 15 10.15 3.00 14.74
N PRO A 16 10.68 4.17 15.15
CA PRO A 16 11.28 4.34 16.47
C PRO A 16 10.23 4.41 17.57
N GLU A 17 10.67 4.16 18.81
CA GLU A 17 9.85 4.37 19.99
C GLU A 17 9.36 5.82 20.10
N GLY A 18 8.08 5.99 20.45
CA GLY A 18 7.46 7.31 20.64
C GLY A 18 7.05 8.04 19.37
N ALA A 19 7.22 7.44 18.17
CA ALA A 19 6.69 7.97 16.92
C ALA A 19 5.18 8.27 17.05
N LYS A 20 4.75 9.45 16.58
CA LYS A 20 3.35 9.88 16.67
C LYS A 20 2.53 9.50 15.44
N THR A 21 3.20 9.33 14.31
CA THR A 21 2.55 8.98 13.05
C THR A 21 3.56 8.26 12.15
N LEU A 22 3.10 7.20 11.49
CA LEU A 22 3.74 6.65 10.30
C LEU A 22 2.88 7.06 9.10
N GLU A 23 3.46 7.80 8.17
CA GLU A 23 2.78 8.18 6.92
C GLU A 23 3.41 7.44 5.75
N VAL A 24 2.56 6.85 4.91
CA VAL A 24 2.98 6.11 3.73
C VAL A 24 2.21 6.67 2.54
N ALA A 25 2.94 7.04 1.50
CA ALA A 25 2.37 7.55 0.26
C ALA A 25 3.09 6.97 -0.95
N LEU A 26 2.31 6.70 -2.00
CA LEU A 26 2.80 6.37 -3.33
C LEU A 26 2.82 7.64 -4.17
N SER A 27 3.87 7.81 -4.96
CA SER A 27 4.00 8.91 -5.92
C SER A 27 3.82 8.37 -7.33
N ALA A 28 3.97 9.19 -8.38
CA ALA A 28 4.15 8.73 -9.76
C ALA A 28 3.20 7.62 -10.31
N LEU A 29 2.01 7.47 -9.71
CA LEU A 29 1.02 6.47 -10.12
C LEU A 29 0.52 6.82 -11.52
N ARG A 30 0.83 5.95 -12.49
CA ARG A 30 0.40 6.14 -13.87
C ARG A 30 -1.12 6.04 -13.97
N SER A 31 -1.72 6.85 -14.85
CA SER A 31 -3.15 6.77 -15.17
C SER A 31 -3.57 5.34 -15.52
N GLY A 32 -4.68 4.88 -14.93
CA GLY A 32 -5.18 3.51 -15.07
C GLY A 32 -4.46 2.45 -14.22
N SER A 33 -3.31 2.77 -13.60
CA SER A 33 -2.60 1.84 -12.71
C SER A 33 -3.50 1.43 -11.54
N GLN A 34 -3.57 0.13 -11.27
CA GLN A 34 -4.25 -0.42 -10.10
C GLN A 34 -3.21 -0.91 -9.10
N THR A 35 -2.36 0.01 -8.65
CA THR A 35 -1.28 -0.27 -7.68
C THR A 35 -1.62 0.37 -6.35
N ARG A 36 -1.51 -0.41 -5.28
CA ARG A 36 -1.70 0.05 -3.90
C ARG A 36 -0.54 -0.44 -3.05
N PHE A 37 -0.48 0.04 -1.82
CA PHE A 37 0.30 -0.62 -0.77
C PHE A 37 -0.62 -1.30 0.25
N VAL A 38 -0.04 -2.17 1.08
CA VAL A 38 -0.59 -2.74 2.30
C VAL A 38 0.49 -2.60 3.36
N SER A 39 0.18 -1.95 4.47
CA SER A 39 1.08 -1.89 5.61
C SER A 39 0.84 -3.12 6.50
N LEU A 40 1.92 -3.80 6.87
CA LEU A 40 1.92 -4.89 7.83
C LEU A 40 2.59 -4.41 9.11
N HIS A 41 1.91 -4.70 10.22
CA HIS A 41 2.38 -4.45 11.57
C HIS A 41 3.70 -5.20 11.84
N PRO A 42 4.55 -4.76 12.79
CA PRO A 42 5.75 -5.48 13.20
C PRO A 42 5.57 -6.94 13.65
N TYR A 43 4.33 -7.39 13.81
CA TYR A 43 3.99 -8.79 14.09
C TYR A 43 3.67 -9.62 12.83
N GLY A 44 3.87 -9.04 11.63
CA GLY A 44 3.64 -9.71 10.34
C GLY A 44 2.17 -9.78 9.91
N THR A 45 1.30 -8.96 10.50
CA THR A 45 -0.14 -8.96 10.19
C THR A 45 -0.55 -7.66 9.47
N PRO A 46 -1.36 -7.72 8.41
CA PRO A 46 -1.87 -6.51 7.74
C PRO A 46 -2.67 -5.62 8.70
N VAL A 47 -2.42 -4.31 8.64
CA VAL A 47 -3.30 -3.31 9.28
C VAL A 47 -4.29 -2.69 8.28
N ASP A 48 -4.03 -2.84 6.98
CA ASP A 48 -4.91 -2.40 5.90
C ASP A 48 -5.81 -3.55 5.41
N PRO A 49 -7.00 -3.26 4.85
CA PRO A 49 -7.82 -4.27 4.18
C PRO A 49 -7.09 -4.91 2.99
N THR A 50 -7.01 -6.25 2.98
CA THR A 50 -6.26 -6.99 1.96
C THR A 50 -7.10 -7.56 0.83
N THR A 51 -8.44 -7.59 0.93
CA THR A 51 -9.23 -8.15 -0.17
C THR A 51 -9.07 -7.34 -1.46
N THR A 52 -9.11 -8.06 -2.59
CA THR A 52 -8.78 -7.55 -3.94
C THR A 52 -9.73 -6.47 -4.46
N THR A 53 -10.75 -6.12 -3.67
CA THR A 53 -11.77 -5.13 -3.99
C THR A 53 -11.57 -3.79 -3.27
N PHE A 54 -10.70 -3.68 -2.26
CA PHE A 54 -10.43 -2.41 -1.56
C PHE A 54 -9.17 -1.70 -2.05
N CYS A 55 -9.12 -0.40 -1.85
CA CYS A 55 -7.90 0.42 -1.86
C CYS A 55 -7.03 0.37 -3.10
N TYR A 56 -7.58 -0.02 -4.25
CA TYR A 56 -6.90 0.19 -5.52
C TYR A 56 -7.35 1.53 -6.13
N PRO A 57 -6.41 2.36 -6.62
CA PRO A 57 -6.77 3.47 -7.49
C PRO A 57 -7.28 2.91 -8.83
N ASN A 58 -8.07 3.69 -9.56
CA ASN A 58 -8.59 3.30 -10.88
C ASN A 58 -9.36 1.96 -10.87
N TYR A 59 -10.01 1.64 -9.75
CA TYR A 59 -10.94 0.53 -9.59
C TYR A 59 -12.21 1.03 -8.91
N GLU A 60 -13.26 1.25 -9.69
CA GLU A 60 -14.54 1.73 -9.19
C GLU A 60 -15.21 0.64 -8.34
N ASN A 61 -15.32 0.89 -7.05
CA ASN A 61 -16.05 0.06 -6.11
C ASN A 61 -16.65 0.95 -5.01
N PRO A 62 -17.97 0.96 -4.82
CA PRO A 62 -18.63 1.76 -3.77
C PRO A 62 -18.13 1.48 -2.34
N ALA A 63 -17.58 0.28 -2.09
CA ALA A 63 -17.00 -0.05 -0.79
C ALA A 63 -15.59 0.54 -0.58
N ASN A 64 -14.94 1.07 -1.63
CA ASN A 64 -13.59 1.60 -1.54
C ASN A 64 -13.58 3.02 -0.95
N THR A 65 -13.47 3.12 0.37
CA THR A 65 -13.52 4.40 1.10
C THR A 65 -12.15 4.94 1.52
N CYS A 66 -11.07 4.22 1.25
CA CYS A 66 -9.72 4.60 1.65
C CYS A 66 -9.05 5.51 0.62
N ARG A 67 -7.95 6.16 1.02
CA ARG A 67 -7.02 6.82 0.12
C ARG A 67 -5.97 5.80 -0.36
N PRO A 68 -6.02 5.35 -1.63
CA PRO A 68 -5.14 4.29 -2.13
C PRO A 68 -3.70 4.76 -2.28
N ASP A 69 -3.52 6.07 -2.48
CA ASP A 69 -2.25 6.76 -2.71
C ASP A 69 -1.55 7.20 -1.43
N ALA A 70 -2.27 7.37 -0.31
CA ALA A 70 -1.68 7.83 0.95
C ALA A 70 -2.48 7.38 2.18
N ARG A 71 -1.80 6.94 3.24
CA ARG A 71 -2.41 6.60 4.54
C ARG A 71 -1.49 7.00 5.69
N SER A 72 -2.11 7.36 6.82
CA SER A 72 -1.41 7.72 8.06
C SER A 72 -1.87 6.81 9.20
N TYR A 73 -0.91 6.25 9.94
CA TYR A 73 -1.13 5.38 11.09
C TYR A 73 -0.70 6.14 12.34
N LYS A 74 -1.66 6.48 13.20
CA LYS A 74 -1.43 7.24 14.43
C LYS A 74 -0.85 6.35 15.53
N ASP A 75 0.08 6.90 16.30
CA ASP A 75 0.75 6.23 17.43
C ASP A 75 1.23 4.80 17.05
N PRO A 76 2.03 4.66 15.96
CA PRO A 76 2.43 3.35 15.46
C PRO A 76 3.30 2.57 16.46
N GLN A 77 3.13 1.25 16.48
CA GLN A 77 3.98 0.35 17.26
C GLN A 77 5.46 0.48 16.82
N PRO A 78 6.40 0.65 17.77
CA PRO A 78 7.82 0.61 17.46
C PRO A 78 8.26 -0.75 16.94
N GLY A 79 9.13 -0.76 15.94
CA GLY A 79 9.64 -1.98 15.29
C GLY A 79 9.67 -1.87 13.77
N VAL A 80 9.95 -3.00 13.12
CA VAL A 80 10.04 -3.07 11.65
C VAL A 80 8.66 -3.30 11.06
N TRP A 81 8.14 -2.30 10.35
CA TRP A 81 6.95 -2.40 9.53
C TRP A 81 7.31 -2.87 8.14
N GLU A 82 6.43 -3.63 7.51
CA GLU A 82 6.53 -3.96 6.08
C GLU A 82 5.48 -3.16 5.31
N ILE A 83 5.92 -2.52 4.23
CA ILE A 83 5.07 -1.85 3.25
C ILE A 83 5.12 -2.70 1.99
N GLU A 84 4.10 -3.54 1.79
CA GLU A 84 3.95 -4.34 0.59
C GLU A 84 3.28 -3.49 -0.50
N VAL A 85 3.96 -3.23 -1.61
CA VAL A 85 3.37 -2.59 -2.78
C VAL A 85 2.98 -3.66 -3.79
N GLU A 86 1.72 -3.66 -4.22
CA GLU A 86 1.20 -4.66 -5.14
C GLU A 86 0.38 -4.04 -6.28
N ALA A 87 0.47 -4.66 -7.46
CA ALA A 87 -0.38 -4.30 -8.60
C ALA A 87 -1.44 -5.38 -8.84
N ARG A 88 -2.69 -4.93 -8.92
CA ARG A 88 -3.85 -5.80 -9.17
C ARG A 88 -3.69 -6.56 -10.48
N ARG A 89 -4.15 -7.82 -10.52
CA ARG A 89 -4.15 -8.66 -11.73
C ARG A 89 -4.84 -8.06 -12.96
N THR A 90 -5.74 -7.09 -12.76
CA THR A 90 -6.47 -6.38 -13.83
C THR A 90 -5.86 -5.04 -14.20
N SER A 91 -4.69 -4.69 -13.63
CA SER A 91 -4.00 -3.46 -14.05
C SER A 91 -3.75 -3.51 -15.57
N PRO A 92 -3.98 -2.41 -16.31
CA PRO A 92 -3.75 -2.38 -17.74
C PRO A 92 -2.25 -2.35 -18.09
N LEU A 93 -1.39 -2.04 -17.11
CA LEU A 93 0.06 -1.96 -17.29
C LEU A 93 0.72 -3.26 -16.84
N LEU A 94 1.69 -3.75 -17.63
CA LEU A 94 2.60 -4.79 -17.16
C LEU A 94 3.47 -4.23 -16.03
N ASP A 95 4.23 -3.18 -16.29
CA ASP A 95 5.05 -2.49 -15.28
C ASP A 95 4.30 -1.26 -14.74
N ASN A 96 4.04 -1.24 -13.43
CA ASN A 96 3.25 -0.20 -12.77
C ASN A 96 4.17 0.70 -11.93
N PRO A 97 4.44 1.95 -12.33
CA PRO A 97 5.27 2.87 -11.55
C PRO A 97 4.50 3.45 -10.35
N TYR A 98 5.25 3.77 -9.28
CA TYR A 98 4.78 4.43 -8.05
C TYR A 98 5.94 5.12 -7.29
#